data_AF-A0ABD5SH65-F1
#
_entry.id   AF-A0ABD5SH65-F1
#
_cell.length_a   1.000
_cell.length_b   1.000
_cell.length_c   1.000
_cell.angle_alpha   90.00
_cell.angle_beta   90.00
_cell.angle_gamma   90.00
#
_symmetry.space_group_name_H-M   'P 1'
#
loop_
_entity.id
_entity.type
_entity.pdbx_description
1 polymer ?
#
loop_
_entity_poly.entity_id
_entity_poly.type
_entity_poly.pdbx_seq_one_letter_code
_entity_poly.pdbx_strand_id
1 'polypeptide(L)'
;MRLLADENVRPAHVLALKSAGHDIVQVEEVLEKGAPDTAVLEAAQEAERSVLTYDRKDFSAMSDHAGVFICDEQMAPREVRRTVEQVNQVYPTLDDVVEFLSDWV
;
A
#
# COMPACT_ATOMS: atom_id res chain seq x y z
N MET A 1 0.85 -10.74 -1.75
CA MET A 1 0.51 -9.65 -2.70
C MET A 1 1.77 -8.94 -3.16
N ARG A 2 1.67 -8.09 -4.19
CA ARG A 2 2.73 -7.19 -4.61
C ARG A 2 2.35 -5.77 -4.18
N LEU A 3 3.23 -5.11 -3.43
CA LEU A 3 2.97 -3.82 -2.79
C LEU A 3 4.10 -2.83 -3.09
N LEU A 4 3.73 -1.57 -3.32
CA LEU A 4 4.65 -0.45 -3.32
C LEU A 4 4.40 0.38 -2.06
N ALA A 5 5.37 0.38 -1.14
CA ALA A 5 5.28 1.16 0.08
C ALA A 5 5.78 2.58 -0.16
N ASP A 6 4.98 3.56 0.24
CA ASP A 6 5.33 4.97 0.22
C ASP A 6 6.55 5.28 1.12
N GLU A 7 7.22 6.42 0.92
CA GLU A 7 8.50 6.77 1.53
C GLU A 7 8.44 6.84 3.06
N ASN A 8 7.28 7.19 3.60
CA ASN A 8 7.05 7.37 5.03
C ASN A 8 6.62 6.06 5.73
N VAL A 9 6.38 4.97 4.98
CA VAL A 9 5.91 3.72 5.58
C VAL A 9 7.00 3.14 6.47
N ARG A 10 6.60 2.85 7.71
CA ARG A 10 7.54 2.43 8.75
C ARG A 10 8.19 1.08 8.39
N PRO A 11 9.51 0.91 8.60
CA PRO A 11 10.19 -0.35 8.32
C PRO A 11 9.57 -1.57 9.00
N ALA A 12 8.96 -1.39 10.18
CA ALA A 12 8.28 -2.47 10.90
C ALA A 12 7.04 -3.00 10.13
N HIS A 13 6.29 -2.13 9.44
CA HIS A 13 5.14 -2.54 8.62
C HIS A 13 5.61 -3.27 7.37
N VAL A 14 6.61 -2.74 6.67
CA VAL A 14 7.25 -3.40 5.52
C VAL A 14 7.76 -4.78 5.91
N LEU A 15 8.48 -4.89 7.03
CA LEU A 15 9.02 -6.16 7.51
C LEU A 15 7.93 -7.17 7.86
N ALA A 16 6.82 -6.74 8.45
CA ALA A 16 5.71 -7.63 8.78
C ALA A 16 5.06 -8.21 7.52
N LEU A 17 4.82 -7.39 6.49
CA LEU A 17 4.27 -7.83 5.21
C LEU A 17 5.25 -8.74 4.46
N LYS A 18 6.54 -8.37 4.43
CA LYS A 18 7.59 -9.19 3.82
C LYS A 18 7.73 -10.55 4.50
N SER A 19 7.71 -10.58 5.84
CA SER A 19 7.79 -11.82 6.64
C SER A 19 6.57 -12.72 6.43
N ALA A 20 5.44 -12.15 6.01
CA ALA A 20 4.23 -12.88 5.65
C ALA A 20 4.23 -13.38 4.20
N GLY A 21 5.30 -13.15 3.44
CA GLY A 21 5.45 -13.62 2.06
C GLY A 21 4.90 -12.66 1.00
N HIS A 22 4.60 -11.41 1.34
CA HIS A 22 4.27 -10.39 0.35
C HIS A 22 5.55 -9.89 -0.34
N ASP A 23 5.45 -9.66 -1.65
CA ASP A 23 6.45 -8.89 -2.41
C ASP A 23 6.18 -7.41 -2.12
N ILE A 24 7.06 -6.76 -1.36
CA ILE A 24 6.93 -5.35 -1.00
C ILE A 24 8.24 -4.63 -1.33
N VAL A 25 8.11 -3.55 -2.10
CA VAL A 25 9.19 -2.67 -2.53
C VAL A 25 8.91 -1.28 -1.97
N GLN A 26 9.93 -0.56 -1.50
CA GLN A 26 9.77 0.83 -1.09
C GLN A 26 9.89 1.75 -2.30
N VAL A 27 9.13 2.84 -2.32
CA VAL A 27 9.09 3.79 -3.44
C VAL A 27 10.47 4.38 -3.77
N GLU A 28 11.31 4.62 -2.76
CA GLU A 28 12.68 5.11 -2.92
C GLU A 28 13.61 4.12 -3.68
N GLU A 29 13.23 2.85 -3.83
CA GLU A 29 14.00 1.86 -4.60
C GLU A 29 13.73 1.95 -6.11
N VAL A 30 12.64 2.62 -6.52
CA VAL A 30 12.17 2.66 -7.92
C VAL A 30 11.98 4.08 -8.46
N LEU A 31 11.79 5.06 -7.57
CA LEU A 31 11.59 6.47 -7.92
C LEU A 31 12.58 7.36 -7.15
N GLU A 32 12.83 8.55 -7.70
CA GLU A 32 13.58 9.58 -6.99
C GLU A 32 12.79 10.06 -5.76
N LYS A 33 13.52 10.47 -4.71
CA LYS A 33 12.93 10.99 -3.49
C LYS A 33 12.02 12.18 -3.76
N GLY A 34 10.83 12.19 -3.15
CA GLY A 34 9.83 13.23 -3.35
C GLY A 34 9.14 13.19 -4.71
N ALA A 35 9.14 12.03 -5.38
CA ALA A 35 8.30 11.81 -6.55
C ALA A 35 6.83 12.12 -6.22
N PRO A 36 6.07 12.75 -7.14
CA PRO A 36 4.67 13.09 -6.89
C PRO A 36 3.80 11.83 -6.81
N ASP A 37 2.69 11.90 -6.08
CA ASP A 37 1.77 10.77 -5.89
C ASP A 37 1.31 10.13 -7.21
N THR A 38 1.13 10.93 -8.26
CA THR A 38 0.79 10.43 -9.60
C THR A 38 1.87 9.51 -10.16
N ALA A 39 3.16 9.85 -9.96
CA ALA A 39 4.27 9.00 -10.40
C ALA A 39 4.36 7.72 -9.55
N VAL A 40 4.03 7.81 -8.25
CA VAL A 40 3.95 6.62 -7.38
C VAL A 40 2.85 5.68 -7.86
N LEU A 41 1.66 6.20 -8.19
CA LEU A 41 0.54 5.43 -8.70
C LEU A 41 0.84 4.83 -10.08
N GLU A 42 1.42 5.61 -11.00
CA GLU A 42 1.86 5.12 -12.32
C GLU A 42 2.86 3.98 -12.18
N ALA A 43 3.90 4.14 -11.36
CA ALA A 43 4.90 3.09 -11.12
C ALA A 43 4.30 1.84 -10.46
N ALA A 44 3.33 2.03 -9.56
CA ALA A 44 2.61 0.92 -8.94
C ALA A 44 1.73 0.18 -9.96
N GLN A 45 1.00 0.92 -10.79
CA GLN A 45 0.13 0.40 -11.86
C GLN A 45 0.93 -0.38 -12.91
N GLU A 46 1.99 0.21 -13.45
CA GLU A 46 2.87 -0.44 -14.45
C GLU A 46 3.49 -1.74 -13.93
N ALA A 47 3.74 -1.82 -12.62
CA ALA A 47 4.34 -2.97 -11.99
C ALA A 47 3.33 -3.95 -11.37
N GLU A 48 2.02 -3.70 -11.53
CA GLU A 48 0.92 -4.48 -10.95
C GLU A 48 1.07 -4.61 -9.41
N ARG A 49 1.27 -3.48 -8.74
CA ARG A 49 1.42 -3.37 -7.29
C ARG A 49 0.36 -2.44 -6.71
N SER A 50 -0.25 -2.83 -5.60
CA SER A 50 -1.07 -1.90 -4.84
C SER A 50 -0.18 -0.98 -3.99
N VAL A 51 -0.55 0.29 -3.83
CA VAL A 51 0.17 1.24 -2.97
C VAL A 51 -0.17 1.00 -1.50
N LEU A 52 0.81 1.09 -0.62
CA LEU A 52 0.61 1.20 0.83
C LEU A 52 1.14 2.57 1.27
N THR A 53 0.27 3.42 1.82
CA THR A 53 0.63 4.77 2.27
C THR A 53 -0.05 5.11 3.59
N TYR A 54 0.46 6.12 4.28
CA TYR A 54 -0.25 6.80 5.37
C TYR A 54 -1.02 8.04 4.89
N ASP A 55 -0.77 8.51 3.67
CA ASP A 55 -1.43 9.71 3.14
C ASP A 55 -2.86 9.39 2.70
N ARG A 56 -3.79 9.63 3.63
CA ARG A 56 -5.22 9.53 3.37
C ARG A 56 -5.69 10.55 2.36
N LYS A 57 -5.21 11.79 2.47
CA LYS A 57 -5.85 12.93 1.81
C LYS A 57 -5.58 12.88 0.31
N ASP A 58 -4.34 12.60 -0.06
CA ASP A 58 -3.89 12.77 -1.42
C ASP A 58 -4.14 11.50 -2.27
N PHE A 59 -4.20 10.32 -1.64
CA PHE A 59 -4.48 9.06 -2.36
C PHE A 59 -5.97 8.66 -2.39
N SER A 60 -6.81 9.12 -1.45
CA SER A 60 -8.20 8.59 -1.34
C SER A 60 -9.15 8.98 -2.48
N ALA A 61 -8.79 9.99 -3.27
CA ALA A 61 -9.60 10.47 -4.40
C ALA A 61 -8.99 10.11 -5.76
N MET A 62 -7.90 9.33 -5.79
CA MET A 62 -7.22 8.94 -7.02
C MET A 62 -7.92 7.76 -7.70
N SER A 63 -7.63 7.58 -8.98
CA SER A 63 -8.14 6.49 -9.84
C SER A 63 -7.04 6.05 -10.81
N ASP A 64 -7.30 5.02 -11.60
CA ASP A 64 -6.36 4.36 -12.51
C ASP A 64 -5.17 3.73 -11.78
N HIS A 65 -5.48 2.89 -10.78
CA HIS A 65 -4.47 2.25 -9.95
C HIS A 65 -4.81 0.80 -9.57
N ALA A 66 -3.78 -0.02 -9.32
CA ALA A 66 -3.89 -1.44 -8.94
C ALA A 66 -4.28 -1.64 -7.45
N GLY A 67 -4.81 -0.59 -6.83
CA GLY A 67 -5.31 -0.55 -5.47
C GLY A 67 -4.46 0.31 -4.55
N VAL A 68 -5.11 0.89 -3.53
CA VAL A 68 -4.45 1.70 -2.51
C VAL A 68 -4.90 1.24 -1.13
N PHE A 69 -3.92 0.96 -0.28
CA PHE A 69 -4.10 0.72 1.15
C PHE A 69 -3.67 1.96 1.93
N ILE A 70 -4.63 2.59 2.59
CA ILE A 70 -4.39 3.69 3.52
C ILE A 70 -4.28 3.09 4.92
N CYS A 71 -3.08 3.12 5.48
CA CYS A 71 -2.77 2.60 6.80
C CYS A 71 -2.69 3.74 7.82
N ASP A 72 -3.13 3.49 9.06
CA ASP A 72 -2.78 4.38 10.18
C ASP A 72 -1.37 4.01 10.67
N GLU A 73 -0.50 5.02 10.81
CA GLU A 73 0.89 4.86 11.26
C GLU A 73 1.01 4.16 12.64
N GLN A 74 -0.02 4.30 13.48
CA GLN A 74 -0.08 3.74 14.83
C GLN A 74 -0.52 2.27 14.87
N MET A 75 -1.03 1.71 13.76
CA MET A 75 -1.40 0.30 13.71
C MET A 75 -0.23 -0.58 14.10
N ALA A 76 -0.49 -1.68 14.82
CA ALA A 76 0.57 -2.65 15.07
C ALA A 76 0.94 -3.34 13.74
N PRO A 77 2.21 -3.71 13.51
CA PRO A 77 2.61 -4.40 12.28
C PRO A 77 1.82 -5.68 12.00
N ARG A 78 1.41 -6.40 13.07
CA ARG A 78 0.56 -7.59 12.96
C ARG A 78 -0.84 -7.28 12.42
N GLU A 79 -1.38 -6.11 12.74
CA GLU A 79 -2.71 -5.64 12.33
C GLU A 79 -2.66 -5.25 10.86
N VAL A 80 -1.66 -4.45 10.45
CA VAL A 80 -1.42 -4.12 9.04
C VAL A 80 -1.34 -5.37 8.16
N ARG A 81 -0.53 -6.36 8.57
CA ARG A 81 -0.43 -7.64 7.86
C ARG A 81 -1.79 -8.33 7.75
N ARG A 82 -2.51 -8.45 8.87
CA ARG A 82 -3.79 -9.15 8.93
C ARG A 82 -4.84 -8.46 8.05
N THR A 83 -4.95 -7.14 8.10
CA THR A 83 -5.97 -6.39 7.36
C THR A 83 -5.70 -6.42 5.86
N VAL A 84 -4.44 -6.30 5.43
CA VAL A 84 -4.05 -6.51 4.01
C VAL A 84 -4.43 -7.91 3.53
N GLU A 85 -4.17 -8.95 4.33
CA GLU A 85 -4.57 -10.33 4.00
C GLU A 85 -6.10 -10.49 3.90
N GLN A 86 -6.86 -9.85 4.80
CA GLN A 86 -8.32 -9.88 4.79
C GLN A 86 -8.90 -9.18 3.56
N VAL A 87 -8.43 -7.97 3.23
CA VAL A 87 -8.87 -7.24 2.03
C VAL A 87 -8.61 -8.09 0.78
N ASN A 88 -7.40 -8.64 0.65
CA ASN A 88 -7.02 -9.49 -0.49
C ASN A 88 -7.85 -10.78 -0.63
N GLN A 89 -8.46 -11.27 0.46
CA GLN A 89 -9.37 -12.42 0.40
C GLN A 89 -10.78 -12.04 -0.04
N VAL A 90 -11.22 -10.81 0.26
CA VAL A 90 -12.57 -10.33 -0.03
C VAL A 90 -12.68 -9.80 -1.46
N TYR A 91 -11.66 -9.08 -1.93
CA TYR A 91 -11.67 -8.47 -3.24
C TYR A 91 -11.14 -9.43 -4.32
N PRO A 92 -11.90 -9.69 -5.40
CA PRO A 92 -11.41 -10.50 -6.52
C PRO A 92 -10.37 -9.75 -7.37
N THR A 93 -10.45 -8.41 -7.39
CA THR A 93 -9.46 -7.48 -7.93
C THR A 93 -9.47 -6.20 -7.08
N LEU A 94 -8.35 -5.48 -7.06
CA LEU A 94 -8.16 -4.21 -6.36
C LEU A 94 -8.06 -3.00 -7.29
N ASP A 95 -8.30 -3.19 -8.59
CA ASP A 95 -8.31 -2.09 -9.56
C ASP A 95 -9.29 -0.99 -9.11
N ASP A 96 -8.79 0.24 -8.97
CA ASP A 96 -9.50 1.41 -8.45
C ASP A 96 -10.13 1.24 -7.06
N VAL A 97 -9.67 0.27 -6.27
CA VAL A 97 -10.08 0.08 -4.88
C VAL A 97 -9.16 0.86 -3.93
N VAL A 98 -9.75 1.70 -3.09
CA VAL A 98 -9.07 2.35 -1.97
C VAL A 98 -9.64 1.79 -0.67
N GLU A 99 -8.77 1.24 0.17
CA GLU A 99 -9.16 0.65 1.45
C GLU A 99 -8.42 1.30 2.63
N PHE A 100 -9.20 1.64 3.66
CA PHE A 100 -8.69 2.13 4.93
C PHE A 100 -8.46 0.95 5.86
N LEU A 101 -7.21 0.58 6.10
CA LEU A 101 -6.89 -0.61 6.90
C LEU A 101 -7.42 -0.52 8.34
N SER A 102 -7.61 0.70 8.87
CA SER A 102 -8.23 0.93 10.19
C SER A 102 -9.66 0.44 10.28
N ASP A 103 -10.38 0.36 9.17
CA ASP A 103 -11.80 0.00 9.13
C ASP A 103 -12.01 -1.52 9.20
N TRP A 104 -10.92 -2.29 9.17
CA TRP A 104 -10.88 -3.76 9.18
C TRP A 104 -10.39 -4.36 10.51
N VAL A 105 -10.06 -3.52 11.50
CA VAL A 105 -9.49 -3.93 12.80
C VAL A 105 -10.56 -4.37 13.80
#